data_AF-A0A1I5WRY8-F1
#
_entry.id   AF-A0A1I5WRY8-F1
#
_cell.length_a   1.000
_cell.length_b   1.000
_cell.length_c   1.000
_cell.angle_alpha   90.00
_cell.angle_beta   90.00
_cell.angle_gamma   90.00
#
_symmetry.space_group_name_H-M   'P 1'
#
loop_
_entity.id
_entity.type
_entity.pdbx_description
1 polymer ?
#
loop_
_entity_poly.entity_id
_entity_poly.type
_entity_poly.pdbx_seq_one_letter_code
_entity_poly.pdbx_strand_id
1 'polypeptide(L)'
;MSDLVAKHDIARTKRAEIRRKAQEMGIDEAYLSQMVETFYDRVRQDARLGPIFVREVEDDWTPHLEKMKSFWASVALSSGTYSGKPVLVHQRLEGVRKDDMARWLRLFRATLDDTAPTPEAAEYLMERAQRIASSLEMAMFPCLGNADGPPDLRSGLS
;
A
#
# COMPACT_ATOMS: atom_id res chain seq x y z
N MET A 1 34.31 3.89 11.05
CA MET A 1 33.34 4.83 11.68
C MET A 1 32.89 5.97 10.75
N SER A 2 33.66 6.35 9.70
CA SER A 2 33.33 7.44 8.76
C SER A 2 32.17 7.14 7.79
N ASP A 3 32.14 5.93 7.22
CA ASP A 3 31.18 5.59 6.14
C ASP A 3 29.73 5.45 6.59
N LEU A 4 29.51 5.13 7.88
CA LEU A 4 28.16 4.98 8.44
C LEU A 4 27.50 6.34 8.68
N VAL A 5 28.28 7.33 9.12
CA VAL A 5 27.82 8.71 9.33
C VAL A 5 27.46 9.35 7.98
N ALA A 6 28.33 9.22 6.98
CA ALA A 6 28.08 9.74 5.63
C ALA A 6 26.81 9.13 4.98
N LYS A 7 26.56 7.83 5.16
CA LYS A 7 25.33 7.17 4.67
C LYS A 7 24.06 7.68 5.37
N HIS A 8 24.13 7.94 6.68
CA HIS A 8 23.00 8.50 7.42
C HIS A 8 22.68 9.94 6.98
N ASP A 9 23.70 10.76 6.68
CA ASP A 9 23.51 12.13 6.21
C ASP A 9 22.89 12.20 4.82
N ILE A 10 23.30 11.30 3.91
CA ILE A 10 22.69 11.16 2.58
C ILE A 10 21.21 10.76 2.71
N ALA A 11 20.91 9.77 3.56
CA ALA A 11 19.53 9.32 3.78
C ALA A 11 18.65 10.43 4.37
N ARG A 12 19.18 11.22 5.32
CA ARG A 12 18.47 12.36 5.92
C ARG A 12 18.18 13.45 4.89
N THR A 13 19.17 13.80 4.08
CA THR A 13 19.04 14.80 2.99
C THR A 13 17.99 14.35 1.98
N LYS A 14 18.03 13.08 1.55
CA LYS A 14 17.05 12.53 0.61
C LYS A 14 15.64 12.56 1.16
N ARG A 15 15.44 12.23 2.43
CA ARG A 15 14.11 12.31 3.10
C ARG A 15 13.60 13.74 3.17
N ALA A 16 14.48 14.70 3.49
CA ALA A 16 14.12 16.12 3.52
C ALA A 16 13.71 16.64 2.13
N GLU A 17 14.43 16.23 1.08
CA GLU A 17 14.07 16.59 -0.30
C GLU A 17 12.71 16.01 -0.73
N ILE A 18 12.45 14.73 -0.39
CA ILE A 18 11.14 14.10 -0.66
C ILE A 18 10.03 14.87 0.05
N ARG A 19 10.21 15.21 1.32
CA ARG A 19 9.22 15.97 2.08
C ARG A 19 8.97 17.34 1.47
N ARG A 20 10.04 18.07 1.10
CA ARG A 20 9.94 19.39 0.47
C ARG A 20 9.14 19.32 -0.84
N LYS A 21 9.49 18.37 -1.72
CA LYS A 21 8.76 18.16 -2.98
C LYS A 21 7.30 17.82 -2.75
N ALA A 22 7.00 16.94 -1.79
CA ALA A 22 5.62 16.62 -1.43
C ALA A 22 4.84 17.86 -0.98
N GLN A 23 5.45 18.71 -0.16
CA GLN A 23 4.85 19.97 0.29
C GLN A 23 4.66 20.98 -0.87
N GLU A 24 5.62 21.07 -1.80
CA GLU A 24 5.50 21.90 -3.02
C GLU A 24 4.27 21.47 -3.87
N MET A 25 3.94 20.18 -3.87
CA MET A 25 2.72 19.65 -4.51
C MET A 25 1.43 19.84 -3.69
N GLY A 26 1.52 20.39 -2.48
CA GLY A 26 0.39 20.57 -1.55
C GLY A 26 0.08 19.34 -0.69
N ILE A 27 0.97 18.35 -0.64
CA ILE A 27 0.79 17.15 0.20
C ILE A 27 1.33 17.42 1.60
N ASP A 28 0.42 17.57 2.56
CA ASP A 28 0.71 17.69 4.00
C ASP A 28 -0.08 16.67 4.84
N GLU A 29 0.13 16.66 6.16
CA GLU A 29 -0.57 15.73 7.05
C GLU A 29 -2.10 15.94 7.05
N ALA A 30 -2.58 17.17 6.86
CA ALA A 30 -4.01 17.49 6.85
C ALA A 30 -4.69 16.92 5.60
N TYR A 31 -4.11 17.13 4.42
CA TYR A 31 -4.58 16.55 3.18
C TYR A 31 -4.54 15.01 3.23
N LEU A 32 -3.46 14.41 3.72
CA LEU A 32 -3.37 12.95 3.83
C LEU A 32 -4.42 12.38 4.78
N SER A 33 -4.78 13.09 5.85
CA SER A 33 -5.89 12.72 6.71
C SER A 33 -7.21 12.70 5.94
N GLN A 34 -7.54 13.79 5.23
CA GLN A 34 -8.76 13.87 4.40
C GLN A 34 -8.81 12.78 3.33
N MET A 35 -7.70 12.54 2.64
CA MET A 35 -7.58 11.51 1.61
C MET A 35 -7.86 10.12 2.20
N VAL A 36 -7.29 9.80 3.37
CA VAL A 36 -7.49 8.51 4.03
C VAL A 36 -8.95 8.30 4.43
N GLU A 37 -9.56 9.29 5.07
CA GLU A 37 -10.98 9.23 5.46
C GLU A 37 -11.87 8.99 4.22
N THR A 38 -11.70 9.83 3.20
CA THR A 38 -12.48 9.75 1.95
C THR A 38 -12.29 8.41 1.24
N PHE A 39 -11.06 7.90 1.22
CA PHE A 39 -10.75 6.63 0.57
C PHE A 39 -11.42 5.45 1.28
N TYR A 40 -11.33 5.39 2.61
CA TYR A 40 -11.90 4.28 3.36
C TYR A 40 -13.42 4.34 3.46
N ASP A 41 -14.02 5.52 3.39
CA ASP A 41 -15.47 5.66 3.20
C ASP A 41 -15.92 4.98 1.89
N ARG A 42 -15.17 5.15 0.79
CA ARG A 42 -15.45 4.48 -0.48
C ARG A 42 -15.23 2.97 -0.40
N VAL A 43 -14.14 2.54 0.24
CA VAL A 43 -13.85 1.11 0.44
C VAL A 43 -14.96 0.43 1.23
N ARG A 44 -15.46 1.07 2.29
CA ARG A 44 -16.55 0.55 3.14
C ARG A 44 -17.86 0.40 2.35
N GLN A 45 -18.12 1.31 1.42
CA GLN A 45 -19.33 1.30 0.58
C GLN A 45 -19.23 0.37 -0.65
N ASP A 46 -18.02 -0.05 -1.04
CA ASP A 46 -17.85 -0.95 -2.19
C ASP A 46 -18.38 -2.36 -1.86
N ALA A 47 -19.27 -2.88 -2.71
CA ALA A 47 -19.95 -4.15 -2.48
C ALA A 47 -19.02 -5.38 -2.43
N ARG A 48 -17.79 -5.28 -2.97
CA ARG A 48 -16.81 -6.36 -2.98
C ARG A 48 -15.78 -6.20 -1.87
N LEU A 49 -15.22 -5.01 -1.70
CA LEU A 49 -14.17 -4.74 -0.72
C LEU A 49 -14.73 -4.50 0.68
N GLY A 50 -15.87 -3.80 0.79
CA GLY A 50 -16.50 -3.45 2.06
C GLY A 50 -16.65 -4.67 2.99
N PRO A 51 -17.25 -5.79 2.55
CA PRO A 51 -17.39 -6.99 3.38
C PRO A 51 -16.05 -7.61 3.84
N ILE A 52 -14.98 -7.47 3.04
CA ILE A 52 -13.64 -7.94 3.44
C ILE A 52 -13.13 -7.06 4.57
N PHE A 53 -13.16 -5.74 4.40
CA PHE A 53 -12.67 -4.82 5.43
C PHE A 53 -13.51 -4.87 6.71
N VAL A 54 -14.84 -4.97 6.63
CA VAL A 54 -15.71 -5.10 7.83
C VAL A 54 -15.35 -6.32 8.66
N ARG A 55 -14.99 -7.45 8.02
CA ARG A 55 -14.57 -8.66 8.75
C ARG A 55 -13.23 -8.49 9.47
N GLU A 56 -12.31 -7.72 8.90
CA GLU A 56 -10.92 -7.60 9.41
C GLU A 56 -10.70 -6.37 10.31
N VAL A 57 -11.48 -5.31 10.10
CA VAL A 57 -11.42 -4.05 10.87
C VAL A 57 -12.49 -4.01 11.96
N GLU A 58 -13.54 -4.81 11.83
CA GLU A 58 -14.69 -4.85 12.73
C GLU A 58 -15.46 -3.50 12.75
N ASP A 59 -16.18 -3.23 13.83
CA ASP A 59 -17.09 -2.08 13.95
C ASP A 59 -16.36 -0.75 14.23
N ASP A 60 -15.23 -0.78 14.96
CA ASP A 60 -14.44 0.42 15.25
C ASP A 60 -13.31 0.63 14.22
N TRP A 61 -13.56 1.55 13.30
CA TRP A 61 -12.61 1.91 12.24
C TRP A 61 -11.53 2.89 12.70
N THR A 62 -11.69 3.54 13.86
CA THR A 62 -10.80 4.60 14.34
C THR A 62 -9.33 4.14 14.40
N PRO A 63 -9.00 2.98 15.00
CA PRO A 63 -7.62 2.51 15.06
C PRO A 63 -7.04 2.18 13.68
N HIS A 64 -7.88 1.70 12.76
CA HIS A 64 -7.48 1.42 11.39
C HIS A 64 -7.14 2.71 10.64
N LEU A 65 -8.00 3.72 10.73
CA LEU A 65 -7.83 5.01 10.07
C LEU A 65 -6.58 5.74 10.57
N GLU A 66 -6.34 5.78 11.88
CA GLU A 66 -5.13 6.38 12.45
C GLU A 66 -3.83 5.69 11.98
N LYS A 67 -3.88 4.35 11.88
CA LYS A 67 -2.78 3.57 11.31
C LYS A 67 -2.55 3.89 9.84
N MET A 68 -3.61 4.07 9.06
CA MET A 68 -3.54 4.40 7.64
C MET A 68 -3.07 5.83 7.39
N LYS A 69 -3.48 6.80 8.21
CA LYS A 69 -2.92 8.17 8.19
C LYS A 69 -1.41 8.15 8.41
N SER A 70 -0.96 7.40 9.42
CA SER A 70 0.47 7.22 9.70
C SER A 70 1.22 6.53 8.55
N PHE A 71 0.61 5.50 7.96
CA PHE A 71 1.14 4.79 6.80
C PHE A 71 1.34 5.71 5.60
N TRP A 72 0.30 6.44 5.19
CA TRP A 72 0.35 7.33 4.04
C TRP A 72 1.26 8.54 4.26
N ALA A 73 1.34 9.08 5.48
CA ALA A 73 2.36 10.08 5.83
C ALA A 73 3.79 9.51 5.65
N SER A 74 4.03 8.27 6.04
CA SER A 74 5.33 7.63 5.84
C SER A 74 5.65 7.38 4.36
N VAL A 75 4.64 7.02 3.57
CA VAL A 75 4.77 6.75 2.13
C VAL A 75 4.98 8.04 1.32
N ALA A 76 4.24 9.10 1.63
CA ALA A 76 4.25 10.34 0.86
C ALA A 76 5.35 11.30 1.32
N LEU A 77 5.58 11.41 2.65
CA LEU A 77 6.46 12.42 3.25
C LEU A 77 7.79 11.83 3.74
N SER A 78 7.98 10.51 3.65
CA SER A 78 9.11 9.82 4.29
C SER A 78 9.21 10.09 5.80
N SER A 79 8.07 10.28 6.48
CA SER A 79 8.01 10.66 7.90
C SER A 79 8.62 9.60 8.84
N GLY A 80 8.59 8.33 8.44
CA GLY A 80 9.08 7.20 9.25
C GLY A 80 8.22 6.88 10.47
N THR A 81 6.98 7.37 10.52
CA THR A 81 6.06 7.19 11.64
C THR A 81 5.33 5.85 11.63
N TYR A 82 5.35 5.13 10.52
CA TYR A 82 4.77 3.80 10.37
C TYR A 82 5.82 2.69 10.50
N SER A 83 5.55 1.72 11.40
CA SER A 83 6.43 0.58 11.70
C SER A 83 5.78 -0.79 11.40
N GLY A 84 4.62 -0.81 10.74
CA GLY A 84 3.86 -2.03 10.48
C GLY A 84 4.46 -2.90 9.38
N LYS A 85 3.98 -4.15 9.29
CA LYS A 85 4.39 -5.15 8.30
C LYS A 85 3.25 -5.46 7.32
N PRO A 86 2.96 -4.58 6.34
CA PRO A 86 1.76 -4.67 5.52
C PRO A 86 1.68 -5.99 4.76
N VAL A 87 2.78 -6.46 4.17
CA VAL A 87 2.83 -7.75 3.45
C VAL A 87 2.34 -8.91 4.30
N LEU A 88 2.83 -9.05 5.55
CA LEU A 88 2.45 -10.16 6.43
C LEU A 88 0.98 -10.12 6.83
N VAL A 89 0.40 -8.93 6.99
CA VAL A 89 -1.03 -8.78 7.28
C VAL A 89 -1.85 -9.25 6.07
N HIS A 90 -1.50 -8.78 4.87
CA HIS A 90 -2.27 -9.08 3.66
C HIS A 90 -2.18 -10.55 3.24
N GLN A 91 -1.03 -11.22 3.47
CA GLN A 91 -0.87 -12.66 3.23
C GLN A 91 -1.77 -13.55 4.09
N ARG A 92 -2.24 -13.05 5.25
CA ARG A 92 -3.12 -13.79 6.16
C ARG A 92 -4.60 -13.57 5.87
N LEU A 93 -4.93 -12.64 4.96
CA LEU A 93 -6.31 -12.33 4.62
C LEU A 93 -6.93 -13.46 3.80
N GLU A 94 -8.12 -13.88 4.21
CA GLU A 94 -8.89 -14.88 3.47
C GLU A 94 -9.90 -14.21 2.52
N GLY A 95 -10.14 -14.85 1.38
CA GLY A 95 -11.18 -14.40 0.44
C GLY A 95 -10.82 -13.19 -0.42
N VAL A 96 -9.58 -12.68 -0.35
CA VAL A 96 -9.05 -11.68 -1.27
C VAL A 96 -8.66 -12.33 -2.59
N ARG A 97 -9.02 -11.70 -3.71
CA ARG A 97 -8.73 -12.14 -5.08
C ARG A 97 -7.79 -11.17 -5.77
N LYS A 98 -7.12 -11.62 -6.83
CA LYS A 98 -6.21 -10.80 -7.63
C LYS A 98 -6.89 -9.50 -8.12
N ASP A 99 -8.12 -9.62 -8.62
CA ASP A 99 -8.91 -8.49 -9.13
C ASP A 99 -9.29 -7.45 -8.07
N ASP A 100 -9.24 -7.81 -6.78
CA ASP A 100 -9.55 -6.89 -5.70
C ASP A 100 -8.49 -5.79 -5.57
N MET A 101 -7.22 -6.07 -5.93
CA MET A 101 -6.17 -5.06 -5.96
C MET A 101 -6.43 -3.99 -7.03
N ALA A 102 -6.85 -4.42 -8.23
CA ALA A 102 -7.25 -3.50 -9.28
C ALA A 102 -8.48 -2.66 -8.88
N ARG A 103 -9.43 -3.26 -8.14
CA ARG A 103 -10.59 -2.54 -7.61
C ARG A 103 -10.18 -1.50 -6.56
N TRP A 104 -9.32 -1.88 -5.63
CA TRP A 104 -8.79 -0.97 -4.61
C TRP A 104 -8.07 0.22 -5.24
N LEU A 105 -7.24 -0.02 -6.28
CA LEU A 105 -6.57 1.05 -7.04
C LEU A 105 -7.54 1.98 -7.77
N ARG A 106 -8.65 1.46 -8.30
CA ARG A 106 -9.70 2.31 -8.93
C ARG A 106 -10.37 3.24 -7.92
N LEU A 107 -10.71 2.74 -6.73
CA LEU A 107 -11.28 3.57 -5.66
C LEU A 107 -10.27 4.62 -5.17
N PHE A 108 -8.99 4.24 -5.08
CA PHE A 108 -7.93 5.15 -4.69
C PHE A 108 -7.75 6.25 -5.73
N ARG A 109 -7.71 5.90 -7.01
CA ARG A 109 -7.65 6.87 -8.11
C ARG A 109 -8.83 7.84 -8.07
N ALA A 110 -10.04 7.33 -7.95
CA ALA A 110 -11.23 8.18 -7.85
C ALA A 110 -11.16 9.12 -6.63
N THR A 111 -10.59 8.66 -5.52
CA THR A 111 -10.40 9.52 -4.34
C THR A 111 -9.44 10.66 -4.67
N LEU A 112 -8.30 10.37 -5.30
CA LEU A 112 -7.33 11.38 -5.69
C LEU A 112 -7.89 12.37 -6.72
N ASP A 113 -8.70 11.90 -7.68
CA ASP A 113 -9.34 12.79 -8.66
C ASP A 113 -10.26 13.82 -7.98
N ASP A 114 -10.89 13.45 -6.86
CA ASP A 114 -11.81 14.32 -6.12
C ASP A 114 -11.13 15.17 -5.03
N THR A 115 -10.01 14.71 -4.46
CA THR A 115 -9.41 15.35 -3.28
C THR A 115 -8.05 15.98 -3.52
N ALA A 116 -7.29 15.57 -4.56
CA ALA A 116 -5.90 15.97 -4.68
C ALA A 116 -5.75 17.48 -4.89
N PRO A 117 -4.82 18.14 -4.19
CA PRO A 117 -4.60 19.58 -4.31
C PRO A 117 -4.12 19.99 -5.71
N THR A 118 -3.41 19.09 -6.38
CA THR A 118 -2.91 19.28 -7.74
C THR A 118 -2.93 17.95 -8.52
N PRO A 119 -2.98 17.99 -9.87
CA PRO A 119 -2.81 16.78 -10.68
C PRO A 119 -1.47 16.08 -10.41
N GLU A 120 -0.40 16.84 -10.15
CA GLU A 120 0.91 16.29 -9.81
C GLU A 120 0.88 15.51 -8.50
N ALA A 121 0.17 16.01 -7.47
CA ALA A 121 -0.02 15.29 -6.22
C ALA A 121 -0.78 13.97 -6.41
N ALA A 122 -1.80 13.96 -7.27
CA ALA A 122 -2.54 12.76 -7.62
C ALA A 122 -1.62 11.71 -8.25
N GLU A 123 -0.85 12.07 -9.27
CA GLU A 123 0.08 11.14 -9.92
C GLU A 123 1.17 10.64 -8.95
N TYR A 124 1.73 11.53 -8.12
CA TYR A 124 2.72 11.19 -7.11
C TYR A 124 2.24 10.12 -6.12
N LEU A 125 0.98 10.23 -5.67
CA LEU A 125 0.37 9.27 -4.75
C LEU A 125 -0.05 7.98 -5.47
N MET A 126 -0.56 8.10 -6.70
CA MET A 126 -0.98 6.96 -7.50
C MET A 126 0.19 6.03 -7.83
N GLU A 127 1.34 6.56 -8.23
CA GLU A 127 2.55 5.76 -8.46
C GLU A 127 2.94 4.93 -7.24
N ARG A 128 2.84 5.52 -6.04
CA ARG A 128 3.16 4.84 -4.77
C ARG A 128 2.14 3.75 -4.47
N ALA A 129 0.86 4.06 -4.66
CA ALA A 129 -0.23 3.10 -4.49
C ALA A 129 -0.05 1.88 -5.40
N GLN A 130 0.33 2.08 -6.66
CA GLN A 130 0.60 1.01 -7.62
C GLN A 130 1.78 0.14 -7.20
N ARG A 131 2.89 0.75 -6.75
CA ARG A 131 4.06 0.00 -6.24
C ARG A 131 3.69 -0.84 -5.01
N ILE A 132 2.90 -0.30 -4.09
CA ILE A 132 2.40 -1.02 -2.92
C ILE A 132 1.50 -2.18 -3.35
N ALA A 133 0.48 -1.92 -4.17
CA ALA A 133 -0.44 -2.94 -4.65
C ALA A 133 0.28 -4.08 -5.38
N SER A 134 1.24 -3.76 -6.26
CA SER A 134 2.06 -4.76 -6.94
C SER A 134 2.88 -5.62 -5.97
N SER A 135 3.50 -5.00 -4.95
CA SER A 135 4.23 -5.74 -3.92
C SER A 135 3.34 -6.67 -3.09
N LEU A 136 2.10 -6.25 -2.79
CA LEU A 136 1.15 -7.06 -2.04
C LEU A 136 0.60 -8.21 -2.89
N GLU A 137 0.27 -7.92 -4.15
CA GLU A 137 -0.23 -8.91 -5.11
C GLU A 137 0.80 -10.03 -5.34
N MET A 138 2.07 -9.69 -5.56
CA MET A 138 3.15 -10.68 -5.68
C MET A 138 3.30 -11.54 -4.42
N ALA A 139 3.09 -10.96 -3.25
CA ALA A 139 3.24 -11.68 -1.99
C ALA A 139 2.04 -12.57 -1.65
N MET A 140 0.84 -12.18 -2.06
CA MET A 140 -0.41 -12.92 -1.82
C MET A 140 -0.68 -14.00 -2.88
N PHE A 141 -0.28 -13.75 -4.13
CA PHE A 141 -0.50 -14.64 -5.27
C PHE A 141 0.82 -14.99 -5.93
N PRO A 142 1.75 -15.68 -5.24
CA PRO A 142 3.00 -16.09 -5.85
C PRO A 142 2.69 -16.99 -7.04
N CYS A 143 3.31 -16.71 -8.19
CA CYS A 143 3.39 -17.68 -9.28
C CYS A 143 4.15 -18.90 -8.74
N LEU A 144 3.43 -19.91 -8.25
CA LEU A 144 4.00 -21.23 -8.07
C LEU A 144 4.29 -21.74 -9.49
N GLY A 145 5.56 -21.67 -9.90
CA GLY A 145 6.01 -22.38 -11.09
C GLY A 145 5.58 -23.83 -10.96
N ASN A 146 4.85 -24.31 -11.98
CA ASN A 146 4.33 -25.66 -12.19
C ASN A 146 4.68 -26.68 -11.09
N ALA A 147 3.67 -27.09 -10.32
CA ALA A 147 3.73 -28.27 -9.46
C ALA A 147 3.64 -29.58 -10.27
N ASP A 148 4.27 -29.64 -11.45
CA ASP A 148 4.63 -30.91 -12.06
C ASP A 148 5.98 -31.30 -11.44
N GLY A 149 5.92 -32.17 -10.44
CA GLY A 149 7.11 -32.84 -9.92
C GLY A 149 7.88 -33.52 -11.06
N PRO A 150 9.18 -33.82 -10.87
CA PRO A 150 9.96 -34.51 -11.88
C PRO A 150 9.25 -35.81 -12.30
N PRO A 151 9.20 -36.17 -13.60
CA PRO A 151 8.58 -37.41 -14.03
C PRO A 151 9.23 -38.58 -13.31
N ASP A 152 8.41 -39.41 -12.68
CA ASP A 152 8.88 -40.60 -11.96
C ASP A 152 9.52 -41.59 -12.95
N LEU A 153 10.84 -41.71 -12.92
CA LEU A 153 11.61 -42.61 -13.78
C LEU A 153 11.59 -44.09 -13.30
N ARG A 154 10.60 -44.50 -12.49
CA ARG A 154 10.54 -45.86 -11.91
C ARG A 154 9.45 -46.79 -12.46
N SER A 155 8.88 -46.50 -13.63
CA SER A 155 7.97 -47.44 -14.29
C SER A 155 8.58 -47.93 -15.61
N GLY A 156 9.43 -48.94 -15.54
CA GLY A 156 10.09 -49.49 -16.72
C GLY A 156 10.97 -50.72 -16.47
N LEU A 157 10.55 -51.63 -15.60
CA LEU A 157 11.08 -53.00 -15.53
C LEU A 157 9.91 -53.95 -15.25
N SER A 158 9.40 -54.56 -16.32
CA SER A 158 8.70 -55.84 -16.33
C SER A 158 9.17 -56.61 -17.56
#